data_AF-A0A3Q0JIY4-F1
#
_entry.id   AF-A0A3Q0JIY4-F1
#
_cell.length_a   1.000
_cell.length_b   1.000
_cell.length_c   1.000
_cell.angle_alpha   90.00
_cell.angle_beta   90.00
_cell.angle_gamma   90.00
#
_symmetry.space_group_name_H-M   'P 1'
#
loop_
_entity.id
_entity.type
_entity.pdbx_description
1 polymer ?
#
loop_
_entity_poly.entity_id
_entity_poly.type
_entity_poly.pdbx_seq_one_letter_code
_entity_poly.pdbx_strand_id
1 'polypeptide(L)'
;MFITPPLLRLFTEHPHRVHIVRSLLDIFVGIEMTGESVEFEQKFNYRRPMYAIMRFLWSLDEHRRQFVRLARVAEENMHSDRPPLFLRFVNLLMNDAVFLLDEALSNMAQIRTMQTAQENGEWAALPPREQAQNQGFLQHIGMMARFDNILGNETIHTLEYLTSEIRSIFCHSTMVDRIAAMLNYFLFHLVGPKMRNFKVKHVHYYI
;
A
#
# COMPACT_ATOMS: atom_id res chain seq x y z
N MET A 1 8.65 -15.19 3.46
CA MET A 1 7.63 -16.27 3.43
C MET A 1 8.31 -17.50 2.87
N PHE A 2 8.51 -18.55 3.68
CA PHE A 2 9.04 -19.82 3.20
C PHE A 2 7.89 -20.58 2.56
N ILE A 3 7.93 -20.77 1.24
CA ILE A 3 6.90 -21.51 0.51
C ILE A 3 7.31 -22.98 0.53
N THR A 4 6.41 -23.83 1.00
CA THR A 4 6.66 -25.26 1.05
C THR A 4 6.74 -25.83 -0.39
N PRO A 5 7.58 -26.85 -0.65
CA PRO A 5 7.70 -27.44 -1.97
C PRO A 5 6.37 -27.85 -2.62
N PRO A 6 5.37 -28.41 -1.89
CA PRO A 6 4.06 -28.73 -2.46
C PRO A 6 3.28 -27.50 -2.93
N LEU A 7 3.39 -26.38 -2.21
CA LEU A 7 2.71 -25.14 -2.58
C LEU A 7 3.34 -24.52 -3.83
N LEU A 8 4.67 -24.57 -3.96
CA LEU A 8 5.36 -24.08 -5.17
C LEU A 8 4.88 -24.81 -6.44
N ARG A 9 4.65 -26.13 -6.37
CA ARG A 9 4.15 -26.91 -7.51
C ARG A 9 2.79 -26.43 -8.01
N LEU A 10 1.92 -25.94 -7.14
CA LEU A 10 0.64 -25.36 -7.58
C LEU A 10 0.84 -24.14 -8.49
N PHE A 11 1.90 -23.36 -8.26
CA PHE A 11 2.19 -22.18 -9.08
C PHE A 11 3.04 -22.51 -10.31
N THR A 12 3.73 -23.65 -10.37
CA THR A 12 4.61 -23.99 -11.52
C THR A 12 4.07 -25.12 -12.40
N GLU A 13 3.19 -25.98 -11.89
CA GLU A 13 2.75 -27.20 -12.59
C GLU A 13 1.23 -27.21 -12.86
N HIS A 14 0.42 -26.54 -12.04
CA HIS A 14 -1.05 -26.59 -12.19
C HIS A 14 -1.49 -26.11 -13.60
N PRO A 15 -2.46 -26.78 -14.27
CA PRO A 15 -2.87 -26.45 -15.63
C PRO A 15 -3.34 -25.00 -15.81
N HIS A 16 -3.99 -24.44 -14.79
CA HIS A 16 -4.54 -23.08 -14.80
C HIS A 16 -3.64 -22.03 -14.14
N ARG A 17 -2.39 -22.37 -13.79
CA ARG A 17 -1.49 -21.46 -13.05
C ARG A 17 -1.32 -20.10 -13.73
N VAL A 18 -1.33 -20.05 -15.06
CA VAL A 18 -1.18 -18.80 -15.85
C VAL A 18 -2.30 -17.78 -15.64
N HIS A 19 -3.45 -18.19 -15.08
CA HIS A 19 -4.56 -17.28 -14.80
C HIS A 19 -4.42 -16.54 -13.46
N ILE A 20 -3.56 -17.01 -12.56
CA ILE A 20 -3.48 -16.51 -11.17
C ILE A 20 -3.21 -15.00 -11.12
N VAL A 21 -2.30 -14.50 -11.96
CA VAL A 21 -1.94 -13.07 -12.00
C VAL A 21 -3.16 -12.24 -12.39
N ARG A 22 -3.88 -12.64 -13.44
CA ARG A 22 -5.07 -11.93 -13.88
C ARG A 22 -6.17 -11.96 -12.82
N SER A 23 -6.47 -13.14 -12.27
CA SER A 23 -7.47 -13.30 -11.22
C SER A 23 -7.15 -12.45 -9.99
N LEU A 24 -5.88 -12.41 -9.56
CA LEU A 24 -5.43 -11.61 -8.43
C LEU A 24 -5.65 -10.11 -8.68
N LEU A 25 -5.27 -9.61 -9.86
CA LEU A 25 -5.49 -8.21 -10.22
C LEU A 25 -6.98 -7.87 -10.39
N ASP A 26 -7.78 -8.78 -10.96
CA ASP A 26 -9.23 -8.60 -11.08
C ASP A 26 -9.90 -8.50 -9.70
N ILE A 27 -9.48 -9.30 -8.72
CA ILE A 27 -9.97 -9.20 -7.33
C ILE A 27 -9.49 -7.89 -6.69
N PHE A 28 -8.20 -7.55 -6.84
CA PHE A 28 -7.64 -6.31 -6.28
C PHE A 28 -8.42 -5.07 -6.73
N VAL A 29 -8.79 -5.03 -8.01
CA VAL A 29 -9.62 -3.96 -8.60
C VAL A 29 -11.08 -4.09 -8.18
N GLY A 30 -11.62 -5.31 -8.12
CA GLY A 30 -13.02 -5.57 -7.82
C GLY A 30 -13.45 -5.16 -6.40
N ILE A 31 -12.53 -5.22 -5.43
CA ILE A 31 -12.81 -4.81 -4.04
C ILE A 31 -13.17 -3.32 -3.93
N GLU A 32 -12.71 -2.47 -4.85
CA GLU A 32 -13.02 -1.04 -4.80
C GLU A 32 -14.51 -0.73 -5.08
N MET A 33 -15.27 -1.70 -5.63
CA MET A 33 -16.64 -1.48 -6.11
C MET A 33 -17.74 -1.85 -5.09
N THR A 34 -17.42 -2.17 -3.84
CA THR A 34 -18.40 -2.70 -2.87
C THR A 34 -19.25 -1.62 -2.17
N GLY A 35 -18.84 -0.35 -2.16
CA GLY A 35 -19.76 0.79 -2.02
C GLY A 35 -20.12 1.31 -0.62
N GLU A 36 -19.63 0.76 0.50
CA GLU A 36 -19.90 1.32 1.83
C GLU A 36 -18.65 1.90 2.52
N SER A 37 -18.80 3.01 3.28
CA SER A 37 -17.68 3.75 3.88
C SER A 37 -16.89 2.97 4.94
N VAL A 38 -17.52 2.00 5.60
CA VAL A 38 -16.84 1.06 6.51
C VAL A 38 -16.02 0.01 5.73
N GLU A 39 -16.30 -0.19 4.43
CA GLU A 39 -15.54 -1.10 3.56
C GLU A 39 -14.24 -0.49 3.03
N PHE A 40 -14.10 0.84 3.02
CA PHE A 40 -12.92 1.49 2.44
C PHE A 40 -11.63 1.12 3.19
N GLU A 41 -11.62 1.12 4.53
CA GLU A 41 -10.46 0.65 5.29
C GLU A 41 -10.34 -0.87 5.27
N GLN A 42 -11.47 -1.59 5.21
CA GLN A 42 -11.46 -3.05 5.13
C GLN A 42 -10.81 -3.56 3.84
N LYS A 43 -10.86 -2.81 2.74
CA LYS A 43 -10.19 -3.19 1.49
C LYS A 43 -8.70 -3.46 1.68
N PHE A 44 -8.05 -2.70 2.56
CA PHE A 44 -6.62 -2.85 2.83
C PHE A 44 -6.30 -4.16 3.56
N ASN A 45 -7.23 -4.69 4.35
CA ASN A 45 -7.10 -6.04 4.94
C ASN A 45 -7.07 -7.13 3.87
N TYR A 46 -7.85 -6.97 2.79
CA TYR A 46 -7.82 -7.90 1.65
C TYR A 46 -6.58 -7.68 0.77
N ARG A 47 -6.12 -6.44 0.60
CA ARG A 47 -4.92 -6.13 -0.21
C ARG A 47 -3.62 -6.60 0.44
N ARG A 48 -3.53 -6.55 1.77
CA ARG A 48 -2.33 -6.97 2.52
C ARG A 48 -1.78 -8.35 2.11
N PRO A 49 -2.56 -9.45 2.12
CA PRO A 49 -2.07 -10.73 1.64
C PRO A 49 -1.81 -10.74 0.12
N MET A 50 -2.52 -9.93 -0.67
CA MET A 50 -2.32 -9.85 -2.13
C MET A 50 -0.95 -9.29 -2.48
N TYR A 51 -0.42 -8.30 -1.76
CA TYR A 51 0.94 -7.79 -1.99
C TYR A 51 2.00 -8.90 -1.85
N ALA A 52 1.90 -9.74 -0.81
CA ALA A 52 2.77 -10.88 -0.63
C ALA A 52 2.66 -11.90 -1.77
N ILE A 53 1.43 -12.18 -2.23
CA ILE A 53 1.18 -13.07 -3.37
C ILE A 53 1.76 -12.47 -4.66
N MET A 54 1.52 -11.19 -4.95
CA MET A 54 2.05 -10.52 -6.14
C MET A 54 3.58 -10.55 -6.18
N ARG A 55 4.23 -10.24 -5.04
CA ARG A 55 5.69 -10.31 -4.93
C ARG A 55 6.22 -11.73 -5.18
N PHE A 56 5.56 -12.75 -4.65
CA PHE A 56 5.93 -14.14 -4.92
C PHE A 56 5.72 -14.49 -6.40
N LEU A 57 4.58 -14.16 -6.99
CA LEU A 57 4.33 -14.41 -8.41
C LEU A 57 5.34 -13.67 -9.30
N TRP A 58 5.72 -12.44 -8.95
CA TRP A 58 6.75 -11.69 -9.66
C TRP A 58 8.11 -12.39 -9.65
N SER A 59 8.45 -13.14 -8.58
CA SER A 59 9.70 -13.91 -8.51
C SER A 59 9.76 -15.10 -9.50
N LEU A 60 8.62 -15.50 -10.08
CA LEU A 60 8.52 -16.60 -11.02
C LEU A 60 8.36 -16.09 -12.46
N ASP A 61 9.30 -16.40 -13.34
CA ASP A 61 9.36 -15.83 -14.70
C ASP A 61 8.08 -16.02 -15.52
N GLU A 62 7.41 -17.17 -15.42
CA GLU A 62 6.16 -17.43 -16.16
C GLU A 62 5.03 -16.48 -15.75
N HIS A 63 4.92 -16.19 -14.45
CA HIS A 63 3.92 -15.27 -13.89
C HIS A 63 4.30 -13.82 -14.13
N ARG A 64 5.59 -13.47 -14.01
CA ARG A 64 6.10 -12.14 -14.36
C ARG A 64 5.73 -11.76 -15.80
N ARG A 65 5.89 -12.70 -16.75
CA ARG A 65 5.44 -12.51 -18.15
C ARG A 65 3.94 -12.22 -18.27
N GLN A 66 3.10 -12.71 -17.35
CA GLN A 66 1.67 -12.37 -17.35
C GLN A 66 1.42 -10.91 -16.94
N PHE A 67 2.15 -10.37 -15.95
CA PHE A 67 2.06 -8.95 -15.62
C PHE A 67 2.49 -8.08 -16.80
N VAL A 68 3.63 -8.40 -17.42
CA VAL A 68 4.14 -7.68 -18.61
C VAL A 68 3.12 -7.73 -19.75
N ARG A 69 2.50 -8.89 -20.01
CA ARG A 69 1.45 -9.04 -21.02
C ARG A 69 0.24 -8.16 -20.72
N LEU A 70 -0.23 -8.15 -19.47
CA LEU A 70 -1.37 -7.33 -19.06
C LEU A 70 -1.07 -5.83 -19.18
N ALA A 71 0.15 -5.41 -18.86
CA ALA A 71 0.60 -4.03 -19.02
C ALA A 71 0.66 -3.61 -20.48
N ARG A 72 1.21 -4.47 -21.36
CA ARG A 72 1.24 -4.21 -22.81
C ARG A 72 -0.18 -4.06 -23.38
N VAL A 73 -1.08 -4.98 -23.03
CA VAL A 73 -2.49 -4.88 -23.44
C VAL A 73 -3.11 -3.59 -22.92
N ALA A 74 -2.76 -3.16 -21.71
CA ALA A 74 -3.27 -1.91 -21.17
C ALA A 74 -2.75 -0.68 -21.92
N GLU A 75 -1.47 -0.66 -22.26
CA GLU A 75 -0.85 0.40 -23.06
C GLU A 75 -1.46 0.50 -24.47
N GLU A 76 -1.70 -0.64 -25.12
CA GLU A 76 -2.36 -0.69 -26.43
C GLU A 76 -3.84 -0.21 -26.36
N ASN A 77 -4.43 -0.14 -25.15
CA ASN A 77 -5.84 0.19 -24.94
C ASN A 77 -6.05 1.34 -23.94
N MET A 78 -5.11 2.30 -23.86
CA MET A 78 -5.16 3.42 -22.91
C MET A 78 -6.41 4.30 -23.03
N HIS A 79 -6.99 4.37 -24.23
CA HIS A 79 -8.14 5.22 -24.55
C HIS A 79 -9.45 4.43 -24.78
N SER A 80 -9.48 3.16 -24.37
CA SER A 80 -10.69 2.34 -24.44
C SER A 80 -11.78 2.86 -23.49
N ASP A 81 -13.05 2.84 -23.92
CA ASP A 81 -14.22 3.20 -23.10
C ASP A 81 -14.26 2.45 -21.77
N ARG A 82 -13.78 1.19 -21.79
CA ARG A 82 -13.55 0.40 -20.59
C ARG A 82 -12.04 0.33 -20.32
N PRO A 83 -11.54 0.99 -19.25
CA PRO A 83 -10.12 0.95 -18.93
C PRO A 83 -9.63 -0.49 -18.71
N PRO A 84 -8.49 -0.87 -19.33
CA PRO A 84 -7.94 -2.21 -19.21
C PRO A 84 -7.55 -2.53 -17.77
N LEU A 85 -7.56 -3.83 -17.42
CA LEU A 85 -7.36 -4.29 -16.05
C LEU A 85 -6.10 -3.73 -15.39
N PHE A 86 -4.95 -3.81 -16.09
CA PHE A 86 -3.68 -3.36 -15.53
C PHE A 86 -3.66 -1.84 -15.29
N LEU A 87 -4.30 -1.05 -16.18
CA LEU A 87 -4.42 0.40 -15.98
C LEU A 87 -5.27 0.72 -14.75
N ARG A 88 -6.40 0.02 -14.56
CA ARG A 88 -7.23 0.16 -13.34
C ARG A 88 -6.45 -0.22 -12.09
N PHE A 89 -5.69 -1.30 -12.14
CA PHE A 89 -4.84 -1.75 -11.05
C PHE A 89 -3.78 -0.69 -10.68
N VAL A 90 -3.02 -0.17 -11.66
CA VAL A 90 -2.00 0.87 -11.40
C VAL A 90 -2.63 2.14 -10.83
N ASN A 91 -3.80 2.55 -11.35
CA ASN A 91 -4.52 3.69 -10.80
C ASN A 91 -4.89 3.51 -9.33
N LEU A 92 -5.39 2.33 -8.94
CA LEU A 92 -5.69 2.03 -7.55
C LEU A 92 -4.43 1.96 -6.69
N LEU A 93 -3.34 1.38 -7.22
CA LEU A 93 -2.07 1.30 -6.53
C LEU A 93 -1.49 2.70 -6.22
N MET A 94 -1.61 3.64 -7.17
CA MET A 94 -1.23 5.04 -6.96
C MET A 94 -2.11 5.73 -5.92
N ASN A 95 -3.44 5.54 -6.00
CA ASN A 95 -4.37 6.11 -5.03
C ASN A 95 -4.10 5.59 -3.61
N ASP A 96 -3.87 4.28 -3.48
CA ASP A 96 -3.49 3.65 -2.23
C ASP A 96 -2.18 4.20 -1.68
N ALA A 97 -1.17 4.38 -2.54
CA ALA A 97 0.12 4.88 -2.10
C ALA A 97 0.01 6.30 -1.49
N VAL A 98 -0.80 7.17 -2.12
CA VAL A 98 -1.06 8.52 -1.60
C VAL A 98 -1.83 8.46 -0.28
N PHE A 99 -2.94 7.72 -0.25
CA PHE A 99 -3.77 7.57 0.93
C PHE A 99 -3.00 7.02 2.13
N LEU A 100 -2.28 5.91 1.94
CA LEU A 100 -1.52 5.25 3.00
C LEU A 100 -0.39 6.13 3.54
N LEU A 101 0.25 6.93 2.67
CA LEU A 101 1.24 7.89 3.15
C LEU A 101 0.60 8.96 4.03
N ASP A 102 -0.54 9.52 3.62
CA ASP A 102 -1.21 10.59 4.36
C ASP A 102 -1.68 10.09 5.73
N GLU A 103 -2.31 8.92 5.79
CA GLU A 103 -2.74 8.30 7.04
C GLU A 103 -1.54 7.96 7.93
N ALA A 104 -0.49 7.36 7.38
CA ALA A 104 0.72 7.05 8.13
C ALA A 104 1.35 8.31 8.75
N LEU A 105 1.48 9.39 7.99
CA LEU A 105 2.04 10.65 8.49
C LEU A 105 1.14 11.33 9.52
N SER A 106 -0.17 11.32 9.30
CA SER A 106 -1.17 11.84 10.23
C SER A 106 -1.11 11.11 11.57
N ASN A 107 -1.16 9.78 11.53
CA ASN A 107 -1.08 8.93 12.72
C ASN A 107 0.24 9.11 13.46
N MET A 108 1.37 9.22 12.76
CA MET A 108 2.68 9.47 13.37
C MET A 108 2.77 10.84 14.04
N ALA A 109 2.18 11.89 13.45
CA ALA A 109 2.12 13.22 14.08
C ALA A 109 1.25 13.21 15.35
N GLN A 110 0.14 12.46 15.33
CA GLN A 110 -0.72 12.33 16.51
C GLN A 110 -0.04 11.54 17.63
N ILE A 111 0.63 10.43 17.31
CA ILE A 111 1.46 9.66 18.26
C ILE A 111 2.49 10.57 18.92
N ARG A 112 3.21 11.37 18.13
CA ARG A 112 4.20 12.31 18.67
C ARG A 112 3.57 13.30 19.64
N THR A 113 2.42 13.87 19.28
CA THR A 113 1.70 14.84 20.11
C THR A 113 1.32 14.23 21.46
N MET A 114 0.78 13.00 21.43
CA MET A 114 0.39 12.27 22.64
C MET A 114 1.58 11.87 23.51
N GLN A 115 2.66 11.37 22.91
CA GLN A 115 3.91 11.04 23.63
C GLN A 115 4.51 12.29 24.27
N THR A 116 4.48 13.43 23.59
CA THR A 116 4.99 14.70 24.13
C THR A 116 4.16 15.15 25.34
N ALA A 117 2.82 15.12 25.24
CA ALA A 117 1.94 15.44 26.36
C ALA A 117 2.14 14.51 27.57
N GLN A 118 2.33 13.21 27.31
CA GLN A 118 2.64 12.23 28.34
C GLN A 118 3.97 12.56 29.04
N GLU A 119 5.01 12.91 28.29
CA GLU A 119 6.35 13.24 28.80
C GLU A 119 6.40 14.55 29.59
N ASN A 120 5.61 15.54 29.18
CA ASN A 120 5.45 16.80 29.90
C ASN A 120 4.68 16.65 31.23
N GLY A 121 4.21 15.44 31.55
CA GLY A 121 3.43 15.17 32.75
C GLY A 121 1.98 15.63 32.67
N GLU A 122 1.50 16.05 31.49
CA GLU A 122 0.13 16.53 31.31
C GLU A 122 -0.88 15.45 31.66
N TRP A 123 -0.56 14.18 31.37
CA TRP A 123 -1.44 13.05 31.71
C TRP A 123 -1.49 12.77 33.21
N ALA A 124 -0.37 12.97 33.93
CA ALA A 124 -0.32 12.72 35.37
C ALA A 124 -1.23 13.68 36.16
N ALA A 125 -1.54 14.86 35.59
CA ALA A 125 -2.48 15.82 36.15
C ALA A 125 -3.96 15.48 35.89
N LEU A 126 -4.26 14.50 35.02
CA LEU A 126 -5.63 14.12 34.66
C LEU A 126 -6.21 13.09 35.63
N PRO A 127 -7.55 12.98 35.74
CA PRO A 127 -8.20 11.88 36.45
C PRO A 127 -7.83 10.50 35.88
N PRO A 128 -7.81 9.43 36.68
CA PRO A 128 -7.40 8.09 36.23
C PRO A 128 -8.15 7.56 34.99
N ARG A 129 -9.42 7.93 34.84
CA ARG A 129 -10.23 7.55 33.67
C ARG A 129 -9.71 8.16 32.37
N GLU A 130 -9.35 9.44 32.39
CA GLU A 130 -8.82 10.15 31.22
C GLU A 130 -7.41 9.66 30.87
N GLN A 131 -6.59 9.35 31.88
CA GLN A 131 -5.30 8.70 31.67
C GLN A 131 -5.45 7.37 30.93
N ALA A 132 -6.38 6.52 31.38
CA ALA A 132 -6.66 5.24 30.73
C ALA A 132 -7.18 5.42 29.29
N GLN A 133 -8.02 6.44 29.04
CA GLN A 133 -8.50 6.77 27.70
C GLN A 133 -7.36 7.21 26.78
N ASN A 134 -6.49 8.11 27.25
CA ASN A 134 -5.33 8.55 26.48
C ASN A 134 -4.38 7.38 26.16
N GLN A 135 -4.14 6.50 27.13
CA GLN A 135 -3.31 5.31 26.91
C GLN A 135 -3.94 4.35 25.88
N GLY A 136 -5.25 4.10 25.97
CA GLY A 136 -5.98 3.26 25.02
C GLY A 136 -5.98 3.87 23.61
N PHE A 137 -6.19 5.19 23.51
CA PHE A 137 -6.14 5.89 22.24
C PHE A 137 -4.74 5.86 21.61
N LEU A 138 -3.68 6.08 22.40
CA LEU A 138 -2.29 5.98 21.94
C LEU A 138 -1.96 4.58 21.40
N GLN A 139 -2.44 3.52 22.05
CA GLN A 139 -2.28 2.15 21.56
C GLN A 139 -3.03 1.95 20.23
N HIS A 140 -4.26 2.44 20.13
CA HIS A 140 -5.07 2.32 18.92
C HIS A 140 -4.43 3.01 17.71
N ILE A 141 -4.06 4.29 17.84
CA ILE A 141 -3.38 5.02 16.75
C ILE A 141 -2.03 4.39 16.41
N GLY A 142 -1.34 3.79 17.40
CA GLY A 142 -0.11 3.05 17.18
C GLY A 142 -0.31 1.82 16.29
N MET A 143 -1.41 1.09 16.47
CA MET A 143 -1.76 -0.04 15.60
C MET A 143 -2.10 0.41 14.17
N MET A 144 -2.85 1.51 14.02
CA MET A 144 -3.18 2.07 12.69
C MET A 144 -1.93 2.56 11.97
N ALA A 145 -1.10 3.38 12.63
CA ALA A 145 0.17 3.85 12.07
C ALA A 145 1.03 2.68 11.56
N ARG A 146 1.14 1.60 12.33
CA ARG A 146 1.88 0.41 11.93
C ARG A 146 1.29 -0.24 10.69
N PHE A 147 -0.03 -0.41 10.65
CA PHE A 147 -0.72 -1.00 9.52
C PHE A 147 -0.51 -0.18 8.24
N ASP A 148 -0.69 1.13 8.31
CA ASP A 148 -0.54 2.05 7.19
C ASP A 148 0.89 2.10 6.66
N ASN A 149 1.89 2.15 7.54
CA ASN A 149 3.30 2.13 7.14
C ASN A 149 3.70 0.81 6.47
N ILE A 150 3.25 -0.34 7.01
CA ILE A 150 3.53 -1.65 6.41
C ILE A 150 2.92 -1.74 5.00
N LEU A 151 1.66 -1.33 4.85
CA LEU A 151 0.99 -1.38 3.56
C LEU A 151 1.52 -0.34 2.58
N GLY A 152 1.84 0.86 3.06
CA GLY A 152 2.50 1.89 2.26
C GLY A 152 3.81 1.35 1.69
N ASN A 153 4.63 0.70 2.51
CA ASN A 153 5.88 0.08 2.07
C ASN A 153 5.64 -1.04 1.03
N GLU A 154 4.71 -1.97 1.27
CA GLU A 154 4.38 -3.02 0.30
C GLU A 154 3.83 -2.45 -1.03
N THR A 155 3.12 -1.32 -0.98
CA THR A 155 2.60 -0.59 -2.15
C THR A 155 3.75 0.02 -2.96
N ILE A 156 4.68 0.72 -2.31
CA ILE A 156 5.87 1.30 -2.95
C ILE A 156 6.78 0.21 -3.52
N HIS A 157 7.04 -0.86 -2.76
CA HIS A 157 7.83 -2.00 -3.23
C HIS A 157 7.16 -2.67 -4.44
N THR A 158 5.83 -2.70 -4.49
CA THR A 158 5.09 -3.17 -5.66
C THR A 158 5.29 -2.28 -6.89
N LEU A 159 5.21 -0.96 -6.72
CA LEU A 159 5.55 -0.02 -7.79
C LEU A 159 7.00 -0.18 -8.26
N GLU A 160 7.95 -0.36 -7.34
CA GLU A 160 9.38 -0.53 -7.62
C GLU A 160 9.64 -1.74 -8.53
N TYR A 161 9.21 -2.94 -8.14
CA TYR A 161 9.49 -4.12 -8.96
C TYR A 161 8.70 -4.10 -10.29
N LEU A 162 7.48 -3.57 -10.31
CA LEU A 162 6.72 -3.45 -11.56
C LEU A 162 7.45 -2.53 -12.54
N THR A 163 7.90 -1.36 -12.08
CA THR A 163 8.61 -0.37 -12.91
C THR A 163 10.02 -0.81 -13.30
N SER A 164 10.61 -1.81 -12.62
CA SER A 164 11.90 -2.37 -13.02
C SER A 164 11.90 -2.97 -14.43
N GLU A 165 10.79 -3.59 -14.85
CA GLU A 165 10.61 -4.22 -16.17
C GLU A 165 9.50 -3.57 -17.01
N ILE A 166 8.40 -3.12 -16.40
CA ILE A 166 7.26 -2.50 -17.08
C ILE A 166 7.40 -0.99 -16.96
N ARG A 167 7.97 -0.32 -17.96
CA ARG A 167 8.27 1.13 -17.89
C ARG A 167 7.34 1.99 -18.75
N SER A 168 7.02 1.52 -19.94
CA SER A 168 6.37 2.29 -21.00
C SER A 168 5.02 2.86 -20.57
N ILE A 169 4.15 2.05 -19.96
CA ILE A 169 2.84 2.49 -19.47
C ILE A 169 2.91 3.58 -18.38
N PHE A 170 3.94 3.53 -17.51
CA PHE A 170 4.16 4.54 -16.47
C PHE A 170 4.70 5.85 -17.05
N CYS A 171 5.30 5.81 -18.25
CA CYS A 171 5.79 6.97 -18.99
C CYS A 171 4.80 7.46 -20.05
N HIS A 172 3.63 6.82 -20.20
CA HIS A 172 2.61 7.23 -21.14
C HIS A 172 2.07 8.62 -20.76
N SER A 173 1.71 9.44 -21.76
CA SER A 173 1.28 10.85 -21.56
C SER A 173 0.11 11.02 -20.60
N THR A 174 -0.76 10.01 -20.48
CA THR A 174 -1.91 10.02 -19.55
C THR A 174 -1.55 9.65 -18.10
N MET A 175 -0.36 9.11 -17.85
CA MET A 175 0.07 8.57 -16.55
C MET A 175 1.27 9.31 -15.97
N VAL A 176 2.21 9.73 -16.83
CA VAL A 176 3.52 10.24 -16.42
C VAL A 176 3.43 11.42 -15.45
N ASP A 177 2.56 12.39 -15.71
CA ASP A 177 2.40 13.56 -14.84
C ASP A 177 1.83 13.18 -13.48
N ARG A 178 0.89 12.23 -13.43
CA ARG A 178 0.28 11.76 -12.19
C ARG A 178 1.29 10.98 -11.34
N ILE A 179 2.12 10.16 -11.98
CA ILE A 179 3.19 9.41 -11.28
C ILE A 179 4.26 10.38 -10.78
N ALA A 180 4.71 11.32 -11.62
CA ALA A 180 5.67 12.33 -11.23
C ALA A 180 5.15 13.17 -10.05
N ALA A 181 3.89 13.60 -10.10
CA ALA A 181 3.26 14.33 -9.00
C ALA A 181 3.22 13.51 -7.70
N MET A 182 2.84 12.24 -7.77
CA MET A 182 2.84 11.34 -6.61
C MET A 182 4.24 11.15 -6.02
N LEU A 183 5.26 10.89 -6.86
CA LEU A 183 6.64 10.71 -6.38
C LEU A 183 7.21 12.01 -5.80
N ASN A 184 6.93 13.16 -6.42
CA ASN A 184 7.31 14.46 -5.88
C ASN A 184 6.60 14.75 -4.55
N TYR A 185 5.33 14.39 -4.43
CA TYR A 185 4.56 14.47 -3.19
C TYR A 185 5.22 13.65 -2.07
N PHE A 186 5.65 12.41 -2.38
CA PHE A 186 6.34 11.55 -1.41
C PHE A 186 7.68 12.13 -1.00
N LEU A 187 8.50 12.59 -1.95
CA LEU A 187 9.76 13.24 -1.64
C LEU A 187 9.56 14.46 -0.74
N PHE A 188 8.61 15.34 -1.09
CA PHE A 188 8.33 16.53 -0.29
C PHE A 188 7.95 16.21 1.16
N HIS A 189 7.14 15.16 1.38
CA HIS A 189 6.68 14.82 2.73
C HIS A 189 7.67 13.96 3.53
N LEU A 190 8.37 13.03 2.87
CA LEU A 190 9.28 12.08 3.53
C LEU A 190 10.67 12.68 3.79
N VAL A 191 11.15 13.59 2.94
CA VAL A 191 12.49 14.20 3.11
C VAL A 191 12.45 15.72 3.31
N GLY A 192 11.27 16.33 3.28
CA GLY A 192 11.13 17.78 3.46
C GLY A 192 11.21 18.26 4.92
N PRO A 193 11.06 19.58 5.13
CA PRO A 193 11.22 20.22 6.44
C PRO A 193 10.28 19.68 7.52
N LYS A 194 9.09 19.22 7.10
CA LYS A 194 8.07 18.66 7.98
C LYS A 194 8.41 17.24 8.47
N MET A 195 9.44 16.57 7.96
CA MET A 195 9.81 15.22 8.41
C MET A 195 10.09 15.15 9.92
N ARG A 196 10.63 16.24 10.51
CA ARG A 196 10.82 16.34 11.97
C ARG A 196 9.51 16.16 12.74
N ASN A 197 8.36 16.47 12.14
CA ASN A 197 7.05 16.34 12.75
C ASN A 197 6.62 14.90 13.01
N PHE A 198 7.24 13.94 12.33
CA PHE A 198 6.88 12.52 12.41
C PHE A 198 7.90 11.69 13.21
N LYS A 199 8.90 12.33 13.83
CA LYS A 199 9.85 11.64 14.71
C LYS A 199 9.18 11.29 16.04
N VAL A 200 8.79 10.03 16.17
CA VAL A 200 8.21 9.43 17.38
C VAL A 200 9.26 8.61 18.13
N LYS A 201 9.06 8.41 19.44
CA LYS A 201 9.87 7.44 20.19
C LYS A 201 9.47 6.02 19.79
N HIS A 202 10.44 5.10 19.82
CA HIS A 202 10.27 3.71 19.45
C HIS A 202 9.67 3.49 18.05
N VAL A 203 10.17 4.25 17.05
CA VAL A 203 9.68 4.21 15.66
C VAL A 203 9.53 2.80 15.08
N HIS A 204 10.38 1.84 15.49
CA HIS A 204 10.35 0.44 15.06
C HIS A 204 9.08 -0.33 15.45
N TYR A 205 8.23 0.20 16.35
CA TYR A 205 6.91 -0.38 16.60
C TYR A 205 5.88 -0.01 15.53
N TYR A 206 6.16 1.02 14.72
CA TYR A 206 5.24 1.59 13.74
C TYR A 206 5.68 1.38 12.29
N ILE A 207 6.83 0.76 12.02
CA ILE A 207 7.36 0.49 10.68
C ILE A 207 7.73 -0.98 10.48
#